data_AF-A0A397C4M7-F1
#
_entry.id   AF-A0A397C4M7-F1
#
_cell.length_a   1.000
_cell.length_b   1.000
_cell.length_c   1.000
_cell.angle_alpha   90.00
_cell.angle_beta   90.00
_cell.angle_gamma   90.00
#
_symmetry.space_group_name_H-M   'P 1'
#
loop_
_entity.id
_entity.type
_entity.pdbx_description
1 polymer ?
#
loop_
_entity_poly.entity_id
_entity_poly.type
_entity_poly.pdbx_seq_one_letter_code
_entity_poly.pdbx_strand_id
1 'polypeptide(L)'
;MKPHPPKFRNMPSEVPAAAEAGGLVASNKPPLLSTWEVVLHLLKGCIGAGALSLPYAFAKVGVVAGPVLYLGVVVICIYNMDLLVHCKQKVSADGMSFGDVAQHILGRRGKTIVNVFLVTTQLSFCCVYFTVVATNLHAILPSRVAQDFHERQLILLVFPVALGLSWIRSLHHITPFSALANGAMFLGIGIVFYYSATYVPATPVPLPTACTWTSVA
;
A
#
# COMPACT_ATOMS: atom_id res chain seq x y z
N MET A 1 -20.99 23.00 53.29
CA MET A 1 -20.91 21.56 52.97
C MET A 1 -20.43 21.40 51.53
N LYS A 2 -19.24 20.82 51.32
CA LYS A 2 -18.80 20.34 50.00
C LYS A 2 -19.62 19.12 49.58
N PRO A 3 -19.82 18.93 48.28
CA PRO A 3 -19.56 17.63 47.67
C PRO A 3 -18.53 17.72 46.54
N HIS A 4 -17.68 16.71 46.45
CA HIS A 4 -16.70 16.45 45.39
C HIS A 4 -17.25 15.31 44.48
N PRO A 5 -16.56 14.94 43.38
CA PRO A 5 -16.93 15.09 41.97
C PRO A 5 -17.57 13.82 41.34
N PRO A 6 -17.78 13.81 40.02
CA PRO A 6 -17.43 12.62 39.23
C PRO A 6 -16.12 12.87 38.46
N LYS A 7 -15.17 11.95 38.70
CA LYS A 7 -13.91 11.80 37.97
C LYS A 7 -14.20 11.66 36.47
N PHE A 8 -13.59 12.51 35.64
CA PHE A 8 -13.40 12.21 34.22
C PHE A 8 -12.50 10.98 34.12
N ARG A 9 -13.13 9.81 33.96
CA ARG A 9 -12.47 8.54 33.76
C ARG A 9 -11.80 8.58 32.39
N ASN A 10 -10.47 8.48 32.41
CA ASN A 10 -9.58 8.12 31.31
C ASN A 10 -10.35 7.46 30.16
N MET A 11 -10.58 8.22 29.08
CA MET A 11 -11.00 7.63 27.82
C MET A 11 -9.74 7.09 27.17
N PRO A 12 -9.63 5.76 26.95
CA PRO A 12 -8.47 5.20 26.31
C PRO A 12 -8.28 5.83 24.94
N SER A 13 -7.01 6.16 24.66
CA SER A 13 -6.45 6.41 23.35
C SER A 13 -6.58 5.16 22.48
N GLU A 14 -7.80 4.80 22.11
CA GLU A 14 -8.05 3.81 21.08
C GLU A 14 -8.56 4.56 19.87
N VAL A 15 -7.61 5.16 19.15
CA VAL A 15 -7.80 5.47 17.74
C VAL A 15 -7.96 4.11 17.07
N PRO A 16 -9.16 3.75 16.57
CA PRO A 16 -9.36 2.46 15.95
C PRO A 16 -8.50 2.42 14.69
N ALA A 17 -7.47 1.60 14.72
CA ALA A 17 -6.51 1.45 13.65
C ALA A 17 -7.07 0.61 12.46
N ALA A 18 -8.38 0.68 12.27
CA ALA A 18 -9.12 0.26 11.08
C ALA A 18 -9.44 1.45 10.15
N ALA A 19 -8.96 2.67 10.47
CA ALA A 19 -9.21 3.89 9.69
C ALA A 19 -8.07 4.24 8.69
N GLU A 20 -7.05 3.40 8.56
CA GLU A 20 -5.80 3.74 7.84
C GLU A 20 -5.78 3.38 6.34
N ALA A 21 -6.94 3.26 5.71
CA ALA A 21 -7.04 3.13 4.25
C ALA A 21 -7.95 4.23 3.68
N GLY A 22 -7.37 5.41 3.47
CA GLY A 22 -7.95 6.45 2.62
C GLY A 22 -9.01 7.33 3.28
N GLY A 23 -8.56 8.38 3.96
CA GLY A 23 -9.46 9.41 4.51
C GLY A 23 -8.67 10.58 5.07
N LEU A 24 -8.54 11.63 4.27
CA LEU A 24 -7.89 12.89 4.63
C LEU A 24 -8.44 13.41 5.97
N VAL A 25 -7.57 13.61 6.96
CA VAL A 25 -7.87 14.45 8.13
C VAL A 25 -7.76 15.90 7.67
N ALA A 26 -8.91 16.52 7.42
CA ALA A 26 -9.06 17.96 7.63
C ALA A 26 -10.09 18.03 8.75
N SER A 27 -9.68 18.51 9.92
CA SER A 27 -10.60 18.86 10.99
C SER A 27 -10.05 20.09 11.67
N ASN A 28 -10.95 21.01 12.03
CA ASN A 28 -10.68 22.32 12.62
C ASN A 28 -10.17 22.25 14.08
N LYS A 29 -9.34 21.24 14.38
CA LYS A 29 -8.51 21.10 15.59
C LYS A 29 -7.04 21.29 15.18
N PRO A 30 -6.15 21.73 16.09
CA PRO A 30 -4.71 21.70 15.79
C PRO A 30 -4.37 20.30 15.24
N PRO A 31 -3.61 20.21 14.13
CA PRO A 31 -3.40 18.94 13.46
C PRO A 31 -2.79 17.95 14.45
N LEU A 32 -3.51 16.86 14.76
CA LEU A 32 -2.98 15.84 15.67
C LEU A 32 -1.82 15.05 15.05
N LEU A 33 -1.66 15.14 13.72
CA LEU A 33 -0.53 14.62 12.96
C LEU A 33 0.15 15.76 12.18
N SER A 34 1.46 15.84 12.27
CA SER A 34 2.29 16.70 11.42
C SER A 34 2.13 16.31 9.95
N THR A 35 2.24 17.28 9.03
CA THR A 35 2.28 17.02 7.58
C THR A 35 3.32 15.96 7.23
N TRP A 36 4.44 15.95 7.95
CA TRP A 36 5.48 14.94 7.76
C TRP A 36 5.03 13.53 8.15
N GLU A 37 4.26 13.40 9.23
CA GLU A 37 3.69 12.12 9.64
C GLU A 37 2.69 11.60 8.62
N VAL A 38 1.87 12.49 8.06
CA VAL A 38 0.94 12.14 6.95
C VAL A 38 1.71 11.70 5.72
N VAL A 39 2.76 12.42 5.31
CA VAL A 39 3.61 12.03 4.17
C VAL A 39 4.27 10.68 4.41
N LEU A 40 4.84 10.45 5.59
CA LEU A 40 5.45 9.16 5.95
C LEU A 40 4.43 8.02 5.98
N HIS A 41 3.19 8.31 6.37
CA HIS A 41 2.11 7.34 6.39
C HIS A 41 1.67 6.96 4.97
N LEU A 42 1.46 7.96 4.11
CA LEU A 42 1.16 7.76 2.69
C LEU A 42 2.30 7.04 1.97
N LEU A 43 3.55 7.41 2.26
CA LEU A 43 4.74 6.78 1.69
C LEU A 43 4.80 5.29 2.05
N LYS A 44 4.51 4.93 3.30
CA LYS A 44 4.41 3.52 3.72
C LYS A 44 3.33 2.76 2.96
N GLY A 45 2.19 3.39 2.71
CA GLY A 45 1.10 2.79 1.92
C GLY A 45 1.44 2.59 0.44
N CYS A 46 2.28 3.46 -0.13
CA CYS A 46 2.66 3.42 -1.54
C CYS A 46 3.88 2.52 -1.82
N ILE A 47 4.85 2.45 -0.90
CA ILE A 47 6.02 1.57 -1.03
C ILE A 47 5.60 0.16 -0.60
N GLY A 48 5.10 -0.61 -1.57
CA GLY A 48 4.73 -2.01 -1.38
C GLY A 48 5.40 -2.93 -2.39
N ALA A 49 4.88 -4.16 -2.52
CA ALA A 49 5.37 -5.13 -3.49
C ALA A 49 5.33 -4.62 -4.95
N GLY A 50 4.45 -3.67 -5.27
CA GLY A 50 4.41 -3.02 -6.59
C GLY A 50 5.67 -2.21 -6.93
N ALA A 51 6.37 -1.66 -5.93
CA ALA A 51 7.65 -0.98 -6.16
C ALA A 51 8.76 -1.96 -6.52
N LEU A 52 8.71 -3.20 -5.98
CA LEU A 52 9.68 -4.25 -6.27
C LEU A 52 9.51 -4.84 -7.68
N SER A 53 8.30 -4.77 -8.26
CA SER A 53 8.05 -5.23 -9.64
C SER A 53 8.31 -4.15 -10.70
N LEU A 54 8.39 -2.87 -10.30
CA LEU A 54 8.72 -1.75 -11.17
C LEU A 54 10.02 -1.92 -12.00
N PRO A 55 11.16 -2.34 -11.42
CA PRO A 55 12.39 -2.54 -12.20
C PRO A 55 12.23 -3.63 -13.29
N TYR A 56 11.49 -4.69 -12.99
CA TYR A 56 11.17 -5.73 -13.97
C TYR A 56 10.28 -5.18 -15.10
N ALA A 57 9.30 -4.34 -14.78
CA ALA A 57 8.47 -3.68 -15.79
C ALA A 57 9.29 -2.76 -16.70
N PHE A 58 10.21 -1.95 -16.15
CA PHE A 58 11.11 -1.12 -16.94
C PHE A 58 12.09 -1.93 -17.80
N ALA A 59 12.56 -3.07 -17.30
CA ALA A 59 13.39 -3.98 -18.09
C ALA A 59 12.65 -4.55 -19.31
N LYS A 60 11.32 -4.70 -19.26
CA LYS A 60 10.50 -5.21 -20.37
C LYS A 60 10.00 -4.12 -21.32
N VAL A 61 9.61 -2.95 -20.79
CA VAL A 61 9.09 -1.83 -21.59
C VAL A 61 10.20 -1.05 -22.30
N GLY A 62 11.39 -1.01 -21.69
CA GLY A 62 12.54 -0.29 -22.21
C GLY A 62 12.87 0.96 -21.39
N VAL A 63 14.13 1.39 -21.47
CA VAL A 63 14.70 2.39 -20.56
C VAL A 63 14.19 3.80 -20.84
N VAL A 64 13.70 4.07 -22.06
CA VAL A 64 13.14 5.39 -22.45
C VAL A 64 11.62 5.37 -22.36
N ALA A 65 10.98 4.37 -22.96
CA ALA A 65 9.52 4.25 -22.97
C ALA A 65 8.93 4.02 -21.56
N GLY A 66 9.63 3.27 -20.70
CA GLY A 66 9.19 2.97 -19.33
C GLY A 66 9.00 4.24 -18.48
N PRO A 67 10.04 5.08 -18.31
CA PRO A 67 9.91 6.33 -17.57
C PRO A 67 8.91 7.32 -18.16
N VAL A 68 8.82 7.43 -19.49
CA VAL A 68 7.85 8.34 -20.15
C VAL A 68 6.41 7.92 -19.85
N LEU A 69 6.10 6.63 -19.99
CA LEU A 69 4.77 6.10 -19.66
C LEU A 69 4.48 6.23 -18.16
N TYR A 70 5.47 5.95 -17.31
CA TYR A 70 5.35 6.10 -15.86
C TYR A 70 5.05 7.54 -15.47
N LEU A 71 5.73 8.53 -16.06
CA LEU A 71 5.44 9.95 -15.86
C LEU A 71 3.99 10.29 -16.24
N GLY A 72 3.50 9.77 -17.36
CA GLY A 72 2.10 9.95 -17.77
C GLY A 72 1.12 9.41 -16.73
N VAL A 73 1.35 8.19 -16.22
CA VAL A 73 0.54 7.60 -15.15
C VAL A 73 0.61 8.44 -13.87
N VAL A 74 1.79 8.92 -13.48
CA VAL A 74 1.98 9.77 -12.29
C VAL A 74 1.17 11.07 -12.40
N VAL A 75 1.20 11.76 -13.55
CA VAL A 75 0.41 12.98 -13.79
C VAL A 75 -1.09 12.70 -13.65
N ILE A 76 -1.57 11.60 -14.25
CA ILE A 76 -2.97 11.18 -14.14
C ILE A 76 -3.34 10.86 -12.68
N CYS A 77 -2.47 10.18 -11.94
CA CYS A 77 -2.69 9.87 -10.52
C CYS A 77 -2.77 11.14 -9.66
N ILE A 78 -1.87 12.10 -9.88
CA ILE A 78 -1.88 13.39 -9.18
C ILE A 78 -3.18 14.15 -9.48
N TYR A 79 -3.59 14.21 -10.75
CA TYR A 79 -4.84 14.86 -11.15
C TYR A 79 -6.07 14.21 -10.48
N ASN A 80 -6.13 12.88 -10.43
CA ASN A 80 -7.22 12.16 -9.77
C ASN A 80 -7.25 12.44 -8.25
N MET A 81 -6.09 12.46 -7.59
CA MET A 81 -6.00 12.75 -6.16
C MET A 81 -6.44 14.19 -5.86
N ASP A 82 -5.98 15.14 -6.67
CA ASP A 82 -6.38 16.55 -6.56
C ASP A 82 -7.90 16.72 -6.75
N LEU A 83 -8.48 16.08 -7.77
CA LEU A 83 -9.92 16.10 -8.00
C LEU A 83 -10.70 15.52 -6.80
N LEU A 84 -10.23 14.42 -6.22
CA LEU A 84 -10.85 13.81 -5.03
C LEU A 84 -10.78 14.73 -3.81
N VAL A 85 -9.64 15.40 -3.59
CA VAL A 85 -9.46 16.38 -2.51
C VAL A 85 -10.42 17.55 -2.70
N HIS A 86 -10.50 18.11 -3.91
CA HIS A 86 -11.43 19.19 -4.24
C HIS A 86 -12.90 18.82 -4.03
N CYS A 87 -13.31 17.61 -4.45
CA CYS A 87 -14.65 17.10 -4.20
C CYS A 87 -14.94 16.98 -2.70
N LYS A 88 -13.98 16.44 -1.93
CA LYS A 88 -14.14 16.31 -0.48
C LYS A 88 -14.25 17.68 0.20
N GLN A 89 -13.41 18.64 -0.18
CA GLN A 89 -13.45 20.01 0.36
C GLN A 89 -14.77 20.71 0.08
N LYS A 90 -15.35 20.53 -1.13
CA LYS A 90 -16.65 21.12 -1.49
C LYS A 90 -17.82 20.51 -0.72
N VAL A 91 -17.76 19.23 -0.37
CA VAL A 91 -18.81 18.55 0.41
C VAL A 91 -18.61 18.77 1.93
N SER A 92 -17.46 19.32 2.33
CA SER A 92 -17.19 19.97 3.63
C SER A 92 -17.71 19.24 4.87
N ALA A 93 -17.48 17.93 4.98
CA ALA A 93 -17.69 17.22 6.23
C ALA A 93 -16.44 16.48 6.69
N ASP A 94 -16.01 16.82 7.91
CA ASP A 94 -14.94 16.16 8.63
C ASP A 94 -15.29 14.67 8.82
N GLY A 95 -14.35 13.77 8.52
CA GLY A 95 -14.50 12.34 8.77
C GLY A 95 -15.35 11.55 7.76
N MET A 96 -15.72 12.11 6.61
CA MET A 96 -16.41 11.35 5.56
C MET A 96 -15.49 10.39 4.80
N SER A 97 -15.97 9.18 4.56
CA SER A 97 -15.34 8.21 3.64
C SER A 97 -15.55 8.63 2.18
N PHE A 98 -14.72 8.13 1.27
CA PHE A 98 -14.91 8.29 -0.18
C PHE A 98 -16.30 7.85 -0.65
N GLY A 99 -16.85 6.78 -0.05
CA GLY A 99 -18.22 6.35 -0.35
C GLY A 99 -19.28 7.37 0.08
N ASP A 100 -19.06 8.10 1.17
CA ASP A 100 -19.98 9.13 1.67
C ASP A 100 -19.91 10.41 0.83
N VAL A 101 -18.71 10.78 0.37
CA VAL A 101 -18.51 11.85 -0.61
C VAL A 101 -19.23 11.51 -1.91
N ALA A 102 -19.09 10.27 -2.40
CA ALA A 102 -19.81 9.79 -3.57
C ALA A 102 -21.32 9.76 -3.36
N GLN A 103 -21.80 9.49 -2.15
CA GLN A 103 -23.23 9.56 -1.82
C GLN A 103 -23.79 10.96 -1.97
N HIS A 104 -23.03 11.98 -1.56
CA HIS A 104 -23.45 13.37 -1.66
C HIS A 104 -23.48 13.88 -3.10
N ILE A 105 -22.53 13.45 -3.93
CA ILE A 105 -22.39 13.97 -5.30
C ILE A 105 -23.22 13.15 -6.30
N LEU A 106 -23.21 11.81 -6.19
CA LEU A 106 -23.85 10.87 -7.14
C LEU A 106 -25.06 10.13 -6.56
N GLY A 107 -25.41 10.36 -5.29
CA GLY A 107 -26.50 9.66 -4.61
C GLY A 107 -26.14 8.24 -4.14
N ARG A 108 -27.15 7.49 -3.68
CA ARG A 108 -26.97 6.15 -3.07
C ARG A 108 -26.28 5.14 -3.99
N ARG A 109 -26.58 5.18 -5.30
CA ARG A 109 -25.94 4.30 -6.29
C ARG A 109 -24.45 4.61 -6.44
N GLY A 110 -24.08 5.89 -6.43
CA GLY A 110 -22.69 6.32 -6.47
C GLY A 110 -21.87 5.79 -5.30
N LYS A 111 -22.42 5.84 -4.08
CA LYS A 111 -21.79 5.25 -2.90
C LYS A 111 -21.52 3.76 -3.05
N THR A 112 -22.51 3.00 -3.50
CA THR A 112 -22.36 1.55 -3.67
C THR A 112 -21.28 1.24 -4.70
N ILE A 113 -21.27 1.93 -5.85
CA ILE A 113 -20.27 1.73 -6.90
C ILE A 113 -18.86 2.02 -6.38
N VAL A 114 -18.67 3.16 -5.70
CA VAL A 114 -17.36 3.54 -5.15
C VAL A 114 -16.90 2.55 -4.08
N ASN A 115 -17.78 2.16 -3.16
CA ASN A 115 -17.44 1.17 -2.14
C ASN A 115 -17.07 -0.19 -2.73
N VAL A 116 -17.79 -0.65 -3.76
CA VAL A 116 -17.45 -1.90 -4.46
C VAL A 116 -16.06 -1.78 -5.10
N PHE A 117 -15.79 -0.69 -5.81
CA PHE A 117 -14.48 -0.47 -6.43
C PHE A 117 -13.33 -0.42 -5.40
N LEU A 118 -13.54 0.26 -4.27
CA LEU A 118 -12.56 0.32 -3.18
C LEU A 118 -12.30 -1.06 -2.57
N VAL A 119 -13.34 -1.84 -2.29
CA VAL A 119 -13.21 -3.20 -1.75
C VAL A 119 -12.50 -4.13 -2.75
N THR A 120 -12.88 -4.09 -4.04
CA THR A 120 -12.22 -4.88 -5.09
C THR A 120 -10.74 -4.52 -5.22
N THR A 121 -10.41 -3.23 -5.13
CA THR A 121 -9.02 -2.75 -5.17
C THR A 121 -8.23 -3.28 -3.96
N GLN A 122 -8.81 -3.23 -2.76
CA GLN A 122 -8.16 -3.75 -1.55
C GLN A 122 -7.94 -5.27 -1.60
N LEU A 123 -8.93 -6.02 -2.10
CA LEU A 123 -8.79 -7.47 -2.31
C LEU A 123 -7.67 -7.78 -3.30
N SER A 124 -7.49 -6.95 -4.33
CA SER A 124 -6.41 -7.09 -5.31
C SER A 124 -5.04 -6.90 -4.67
N PHE A 125 -4.88 -5.87 -3.82
CA PHE A 125 -3.63 -5.66 -3.08
C PHE A 125 -3.31 -6.82 -2.14
N CYS A 126 -4.32 -7.36 -1.43
CA CYS A 126 -4.13 -8.53 -0.57
C CYS A 126 -3.68 -9.76 -1.38
N CYS A 127 -4.27 -9.99 -2.55
CA CYS A 127 -3.91 -11.10 -3.43
C CYS A 127 -2.44 -11.02 -3.88
N VAL A 128 -2.02 -9.86 -4.40
CA VAL A 128 -0.63 -9.63 -4.83
C VAL A 128 0.34 -9.81 -3.66
N TYR A 129 -0.02 -9.31 -2.48
CA TYR A 129 0.81 -9.46 -1.27
C TYR A 129 1.03 -10.93 -0.90
N PHE A 130 -0.02 -11.76 -0.94
CA PHE A 130 0.11 -13.20 -0.66
C PHE A 130 0.97 -13.93 -1.69
N THR A 131 0.82 -13.61 -2.97
CA THR A 131 1.68 -14.18 -4.02
C THR A 131 3.14 -13.83 -3.75
N VAL A 132 3.44 -12.56 -3.43
CA VAL A 132 4.80 -12.10 -3.16
C VAL A 132 5.38 -12.78 -1.92
N VAL A 133 4.61 -12.89 -0.84
CA VAL A 133 5.06 -13.61 0.36
C VAL A 133 5.33 -15.07 0.04
N ALA A 134 4.46 -15.72 -0.73
CA ALA A 134 4.62 -17.13 -1.07
C ALA A 134 5.85 -17.37 -1.96
N THR A 135 6.10 -16.52 -2.97
CA THR A 135 7.29 -16.65 -3.82
C THR A 135 8.58 -16.42 -3.04
N ASN A 136 8.58 -15.45 -2.10
CA ASN A 136 9.75 -15.21 -1.25
C ASN A 136 9.99 -16.36 -0.28
N LEU A 137 8.94 -16.91 0.33
CA LEU A 137 9.07 -18.05 1.23
C LEU A 137 9.56 -19.30 0.49
N HIS A 138 9.03 -19.56 -0.72
CA HIS A 138 9.49 -20.64 -1.60
C HIS A 138 10.99 -20.53 -1.94
N ALA A 139 11.49 -19.31 -2.19
CA ALA A 139 12.90 -19.09 -2.48
C ALA A 139 13.84 -19.39 -1.29
N ILE A 140 13.34 -19.35 -0.06
CA ILE A 140 14.11 -19.58 1.18
C ILE A 140 14.01 -21.04 1.65
N LEU A 141 13.04 -21.81 1.16
CA LEU A 141 12.82 -23.20 1.55
C LEU A 141 13.97 -24.11 1.05
N PRO A 142 14.46 -25.06 1.88
CA PRO A 142 15.51 -26.00 1.47
C PRO A 142 15.03 -26.90 0.34
N SER A 143 15.94 -27.25 -0.59
CA SER A 143 15.63 -27.95 -1.85
C SER A 143 14.85 -29.26 -1.69
N ARG A 144 15.00 -29.94 -0.55
CA ARG A 144 14.26 -31.17 -0.23
C ARG A 144 12.77 -30.93 0.02
N VAL A 145 12.40 -29.78 0.58
CA VAL A 145 11.00 -29.40 0.87
C VAL A 145 10.38 -28.64 -0.31
N ALA A 146 11.20 -27.92 -1.08
CA ALA A 146 10.75 -27.21 -2.28
C ALA A 146 10.29 -28.14 -3.42
N GLN A 147 10.77 -29.39 -3.47
CA GLN A 147 10.30 -30.39 -4.44
C GLN A 147 8.90 -30.93 -4.13
N ASP A 148 8.51 -30.95 -2.86
CA ASP A 148 7.21 -31.49 -2.42
C ASP A 148 6.12 -30.41 -2.39
N PHE A 149 6.48 -29.15 -2.14
CA PHE A 149 5.54 -28.04 -2.04
C PHE A 149 5.59 -27.13 -3.26
N HIS A 150 4.52 -27.18 -4.07
CA HIS A 150 4.35 -26.21 -5.16
C HIS A 150 3.97 -24.83 -4.60
N GLU A 151 4.40 -23.77 -5.27
CA GLU A 151 4.08 -22.35 -4.96
C GLU A 151 2.60 -22.11 -4.58
N ARG A 152 1.68 -22.80 -5.26
CA ARG A 152 0.22 -22.69 -5.04
C ARG A 152 -0.23 -23.24 -3.69
N GLN A 153 0.40 -24.30 -3.21
CA GLN A 153 0.11 -24.89 -1.90
C GLN A 153 0.63 -23.99 -0.77
N LEU A 154 1.74 -23.29 -1.00
CA LEU A 154 2.28 -22.32 -0.06
C LEU A 154 1.34 -21.10 0.10
N ILE A 155 0.76 -20.61 -0.99
CA ILE A 155 -0.26 -19.55 -0.95
C ILE A 155 -1.47 -20.00 -0.12
N LEU A 156 -1.96 -21.22 -0.35
CA LEU A 156 -3.08 -21.80 0.41
C LEU A 156 -2.76 -22.02 1.90
N LEU A 157 -1.49 -22.24 2.25
CA LEU A 157 -1.04 -22.38 3.65
C LEU A 157 -0.93 -21.01 4.35
N VAL A 158 -0.45 -19.98 3.65
CA VAL A 158 -0.28 -18.61 4.18
C VAL A 158 -1.62 -17.91 4.37
N PHE A 159 -2.60 -18.18 3.50
CA PHE A 159 -3.93 -17.58 3.53
C PHE A 159 -4.68 -17.72 4.88
N PRO A 160 -4.85 -18.92 5.48
CA PRO A 160 -5.53 -19.07 6.76
C PRO A 160 -4.76 -18.43 7.93
N VAL A 161 -3.43 -18.42 7.87
CA VAL A 161 -2.60 -17.73 8.87
C VAL A 161 -2.81 -16.22 8.80
N ALA A 162 -2.86 -15.65 7.60
CA ALA A 162 -3.15 -14.24 7.40
C ALA A 162 -4.57 -13.86 7.83
N LEU A 163 -5.57 -14.73 7.58
CA LEU A 163 -6.94 -14.55 8.09
C LEU A 163 -6.98 -14.61 9.63
N GLY A 164 -6.24 -15.53 10.24
CA GLY A 164 -6.11 -15.61 11.71
C GLY A 164 -5.47 -14.36 12.31
N LEU A 165 -4.41 -13.84 11.68
CA LEU A 165 -3.77 -12.58 12.04
C LEU A 165 -4.72 -11.39 11.88
N SER A 166 -5.58 -11.39 10.85
CA SER A 166 -6.60 -10.35 10.67
C SER A 166 -7.69 -10.35 11.74
N TRP A 167 -7.87 -11.45 12.49
CA TRP A 167 -8.81 -11.53 13.61
C TRP A 167 -8.27 -10.84 14.88
N ILE A 168 -6.95 -10.64 14.97
CA ILE A 168 -6.35 -9.90 16.07
C ILE A 168 -6.78 -8.43 15.97
N ARG A 169 -7.76 -8.09 16.80
CA ARG A 169 -8.40 -6.77 16.86
C ARG A 169 -7.57 -5.75 17.66
N SER A 170 -6.44 -6.16 18.24
CA SER A 170 -5.55 -5.28 19.00
C SER A 170 -4.39 -4.81 18.12
N LEU A 171 -4.57 -3.64 17.51
CA LEU A 171 -3.57 -3.00 16.66
C LEU A 171 -2.40 -2.39 17.43
N HIS A 172 -2.54 -2.19 18.75
CA HIS A 172 -1.50 -1.61 19.58
C HIS A 172 -0.18 -2.41 19.54
N HIS A 173 -0.26 -3.75 19.46
CA HIS A 173 0.91 -4.61 19.35
C HIS A 173 1.51 -4.68 17.93
N ILE A 174 0.78 -4.25 16.90
CA ILE A 174 1.20 -4.36 15.50
C ILE A 174 1.96 -3.12 15.05
N THR A 175 1.68 -1.95 15.64
CA THR A 175 2.37 -0.69 15.32
C THR A 175 3.91 -0.76 15.38
N PRO A 176 4.54 -1.27 16.47
CA PRO A 176 6.01 -1.37 16.51
C PRO A 176 6.56 -2.42 15.53
N PHE A 177 5.81 -3.51 15.28
CA PHE A 177 6.18 -4.52 14.30
C PHE A 177 6.13 -3.97 12.87
N SER A 178 5.11 -3.17 12.55
CA SER A 178 5.01 -2.45 11.28
C SER A 178 6.17 -1.47 11.10
N ALA A 179 6.55 -0.72 12.14
CA ALA A 179 7.71 0.17 12.08
C ALA A 179 9.01 -0.61 11.74
N LEU A 180 9.22 -1.78 12.36
CA LEU A 180 10.34 -2.66 12.05
C LEU A 180 10.28 -3.19 10.60
N ALA A 181 9.11 -3.63 10.15
CA ALA A 181 8.90 -4.12 8.78
C ALA A 181 9.21 -3.05 7.73
N ASN A 182 8.82 -1.79 8.00
CA ASN A 182 9.15 -0.66 7.13
C ASN A 182 10.68 -0.41 7.09
N GLY A 183 11.36 -0.50 8.23
CA GLY A 183 12.82 -0.42 8.29
C GLY A 183 13.49 -1.53 7.47
N ALA A 184 13.00 -2.77 7.60
CA ALA A 184 13.48 -3.91 6.81
C ALA A 184 13.22 -3.72 5.30
N MET A 185 12.10 -3.12 4.92
CA MET A 185 11.80 -2.80 3.52
C MET A 185 12.78 -1.77 2.94
N PHE A 186 13.06 -0.67 3.66
CA PHE A 186 14.06 0.30 3.22
C PHE A 186 15.46 -0.31 3.11
N LEU A 187 15.82 -1.17 4.07
CA LEU A 187 17.07 -1.93 4.02
C LEU A 187 17.13 -2.82 2.78
N GLY A 188 16.06 -3.57 2.48
CA GLY A 188 15.97 -4.43 1.30
C GLY A 188 16.11 -3.66 -0.01
N ILE A 189 15.42 -2.52 -0.13
CA ILE A 189 15.56 -1.61 -1.28
C ILE A 189 17.02 -1.10 -1.38
N GLY A 190 17.61 -0.68 -0.26
CA GLY A 190 19.00 -0.22 -0.21
C GLY A 190 20.00 -1.30 -0.66
N ILE A 191 19.80 -2.55 -0.24
CA ILE A 191 20.61 -3.69 -0.68
C ILE A 191 20.48 -3.89 -2.20
N VAL A 192 19.25 -3.87 -2.73
CA VAL A 192 19.03 -4.01 -4.19
C VAL A 192 19.75 -2.91 -4.96
N PHE A 193 19.68 -1.65 -4.51
CA PHE A 193 20.42 -0.55 -5.15
C PHE A 193 21.93 -0.71 -5.02
N TYR A 194 22.44 -1.14 -3.86
CA TYR A 194 23.86 -1.41 -3.64
C TYR A 194 24.40 -2.49 -4.58
N TYR A 195 23.70 -3.63 -4.67
CA TYR A 195 24.04 -4.70 -5.62
C TYR A 195 23.89 -4.22 -7.07
N SER A 196 22.84 -3.46 -7.39
CA SER A 196 22.68 -2.92 -8.74
C SER A 196 23.83 -1.99 -9.15
N ALA A 197 24.38 -1.20 -8.22
CA ALA A 197 25.48 -0.28 -8.51
C ALA A 197 26.84 -0.99 -8.61
N THR A 198 27.05 -2.06 -7.83
CA THR A 198 28.31 -2.82 -7.82
C THR A 198 28.40 -3.86 -8.94
N TYR A 199 27.28 -4.40 -9.41
CA TYR A 199 27.22 -5.42 -10.46
C TYR A 199 26.87 -4.86 -11.85
N VAL A 200 27.09 -3.56 -12.10
CA VAL A 200 26.97 -3.00 -13.46
C VAL A 200 27.99 -3.71 -14.36
N PRO A 201 27.54 -4.48 -15.38
CA PRO A 201 28.48 -5.16 -16.27
C PRO A 201 29.30 -4.12 -17.04
N ALA A 202 30.61 -4.37 -17.16
CA ALA A 202 31.52 -3.51 -17.91
C ALA A 202 31.19 -3.44 -19.43
N THR A 203 30.38 -4.37 -19.92
CA THR A 203 29.85 -4.35 -21.28
C THR A 203 28.44 -3.73 -21.30
N PRO A 204 28.19 -2.71 -22.15
CA PRO A 204 26.87 -2.13 -22.29
C PRO A 204 25.95 -3.19 -22.91
N VAL A 205 25.09 -3.79 -22.09
CA VAL A 205 23.97 -4.60 -22.57
C VAL A 205 23.08 -3.65 -23.39
N PRO A 206 22.75 -3.95 -24.66
CA PRO A 206 21.86 -3.11 -25.45
C PRO A 206 20.48 -3.10 -24.78
N LEU A 207 20.22 -2.03 -24.02
CA LEU A 207 18.95 -1.81 -23.35
C LEU A 207 17.90 -1.54 -24.44
N PRO A 208 16.73 -2.21 -24.40
CA PRO A 208 15.65 -1.88 -25.31
C PRO A 208 15.28 -0.40 -25.13
N THR A 209 15.51 0.38 -26.18
CA THR A 209 15.22 1.83 -26.21
C THR A 209 13.75 2.10 -26.47
N ALA A 210 13.02 1.14 -27.04
CA ALA A 210 11.60 1.20 -27.33
C ALA A 210 10.88 -0.10 -26.95
N CYS A 211 9.56 -0.07 -26.91
CA CYS A 211 8.71 -1.20 -26.56
C CYS A 211 8.89 -2.39 -27.52
N THR A 212 9.78 -3.33 -27.18
CA THR A 212 9.96 -4.60 -27.90
C THR A 212 8.85 -5.60 -27.51
N TRP A 213 7.60 -5.32 -27.87
CA TRP A 213 6.50 -6.30 -27.74
C TRP A 213 6.55 -7.39 -28.83
N THR A 214 7.43 -7.26 -29.82
CA THR A 214 7.46 -8.12 -31.02
C THR A 214 8.31 -9.40 -30.90
N SER A 215 8.81 -9.75 -29.71
CA SER A 215 9.65 -10.97 -29.53
C SER A 215 9.18 -11.91 -28.42
N VAL A 216 7.92 -11.81 -27.98
CA VAL A 216 7.30 -12.80 -27.10
C VAL A 216 6.16 -13.48 -27.86
N ALA A 217 6.54 -14.38 -28.75
CA ALA A 217 5.68 -15.42 -29.32
C ALA A 217 6.39 -16.76 -29.16
#